data_AF-A0A2N5MFT6-F1
#
_entry.id   AF-A0A2N5MFT6-F1
#
_cell.length_a   1.000
_cell.length_b   1.000
_cell.length_c   1.000
_cell.angle_alpha   90.00
_cell.angle_beta   90.00
_cell.angle_gamma   90.00
#
_symmetry.space_group_name_H-M   'P 1'
#
loop_
_entity.id
_entity.type
_entity.pdbx_description
1 polymer ?
#
loop_
_entity_poly.entity_id
_entity_poly.type
_entity_poly.pdbx_seq_one_letter_code
_entity_poly.pdbx_strand_id
1 'polypeptide(L)'
;MNFEAKHWIRWGIPGWVYLSSIIAYFCVKDLGASSEFIFSNQVSKIVASATIFILAGIILGQLIHQVSIGLGFVIWTQQAKYFRTEYEIDRRIIKNDRGKEIQRIYSYRLGNLHAVRALLTSLALTLTTVIVLAYMIEYSTAILVLLIILFVLFVIVFINYLYFYNNFIYFVNNILIEFESE
;
A
#
# COMPACT_ATOMS: atom_id res chain seq x y z
N MET A 1 20.91 -9.30 6.91
CA MET A 1 19.77 -8.92 6.03
C MET A 1 20.23 -7.71 5.23
N ASN A 2 20.56 -7.88 3.94
CA ASN A 2 21.00 -6.77 3.11
C ASN A 2 19.77 -5.89 2.82
N PHE A 3 19.72 -4.71 3.43
CA PHE A 3 18.64 -3.75 3.25
C PHE A 3 18.77 -3.11 1.87
N GLU A 4 18.14 -3.70 0.86
CA GLU A 4 18.08 -3.11 -0.48
C GLU A 4 17.15 -1.89 -0.49
N ALA A 5 17.61 -0.77 -1.06
CA ALA A 5 16.84 0.47 -1.23
C ALA A 5 15.48 0.26 -1.94
N LYS A 6 15.35 -0.82 -2.71
CA LYS A 6 14.11 -1.28 -3.34
C LYS A 6 12.95 -1.47 -2.35
N HIS A 7 13.25 -1.90 -1.11
CA HIS A 7 12.22 -2.09 -0.08
C HIS A 7 11.70 -0.76 0.48
N TRP A 8 12.55 0.26 0.57
CA TRP A 8 12.18 1.60 1.04
C TRP A 8 11.21 2.28 0.08
N ILE A 9 11.46 2.16 -1.23
CA ILE A 9 10.58 2.69 -2.27
C ILE A 9 9.24 1.94 -2.26
N ARG A 10 9.26 0.60 -2.15
CA ARG A 10 8.03 -0.19 -2.11
C ARG A 10 7.13 0.15 -0.93
N TRP A 11 7.72 0.49 0.21
CA TRP A 11 6.98 0.86 1.43
C TRP A 11 6.65 2.34 1.52
N GLY A 12 7.36 3.21 0.80
CA GLY A 12 7.06 4.65 0.71
C GLY A 12 5.91 4.98 -0.25
N ILE A 13 5.65 4.15 -1.27
CA ILE A 13 4.58 4.38 -2.26
C ILE A 13 3.21 4.67 -1.61
N PRO A 14 2.71 3.86 -0.65
CA PRO A 14 1.45 4.18 0.05
C PRO A 14 1.46 5.57 0.71
N GLY A 15 2.58 5.97 1.32
CA GLY A 15 2.68 7.29 1.96
C GLY A 15 2.72 8.43 0.94
N TRP A 16 3.43 8.27 -0.17
CA TRP A 16 3.43 9.28 -1.24
C TRP A 16 2.08 9.40 -1.93
N VAL A 17 1.34 8.30 -2.12
CA VAL A 17 -0.03 8.33 -2.67
C VAL A 17 -0.96 9.10 -1.73
N TYR A 18 -0.85 8.86 -0.43
CA TYR A 18 -1.62 9.62 0.56
C TYR A 18 -1.27 11.11 0.54
N LEU A 19 0.02 11.46 0.65
CA LEU A 19 0.48 12.85 0.66
C LEU A 19 0.15 13.59 -0.63
N SER A 20 0.39 12.97 -1.79
CA SER A 20 0.14 13.60 -3.09
C SER A 20 -1.34 13.89 -3.28
N SER A 21 -2.22 13.04 -2.76
CA SER A 21 -3.66 13.24 -2.81
C SER A 21 -4.14 14.38 -1.90
N ILE A 22 -3.53 14.54 -0.72
CA ILE A 22 -3.80 15.68 0.16
C ILE A 22 -3.30 16.98 -0.49
N ILE A 23 -2.11 16.96 -1.07
CA ILE A 23 -1.59 18.11 -1.81
C ILE A 23 -2.52 18.43 -2.98
N ALA A 24 -2.97 17.42 -3.74
CA ALA A 24 -3.92 17.60 -4.83
C ALA A 24 -5.23 18.22 -4.35
N TYR A 25 -5.74 17.87 -3.17
CA TYR A 25 -6.92 18.53 -2.58
C TYR A 25 -6.69 20.03 -2.41
N PHE A 26 -5.57 20.45 -1.80
CA PHE A 26 -5.26 21.87 -1.62
C PHE A 26 -4.99 22.58 -2.94
N CYS A 27 -4.34 21.91 -3.90
CA CYS A 27 -4.11 22.45 -5.24
C CYS A 27 -5.41 22.74 -5.97
N VAL A 28 -6.36 21.81 -5.91
CA VAL A 28 -7.66 21.93 -6.57
C VAL A 28 -8.56 22.93 -5.86
N LYS A 29 -8.41 23.09 -4.54
CA LYS A 29 -9.11 24.11 -3.75
C LYS A 29 -8.70 25.53 -4.16
N ASP A 30 -7.39 25.79 -4.26
CA ASP A 30 -6.85 27.11 -4.60
C ASP A 30 -5.77 26.99 -5.68
N LEU A 31 -6.23 26.94 -6.93
CA LEU A 31 -5.36 26.84 -8.10
C LEU A 31 -4.47 28.09 -8.25
N GLY A 32 -4.95 29.26 -7.82
CA GLY A 32 -4.21 30.52 -7.92
C GLY A 32 -2.96 30.48 -7.03
N ALA A 33 -3.15 30.26 -5.72
CA ALA A 33 -2.05 30.17 -4.76
C ALA A 33 -1.07 29.03 -5.11
N SER A 34 -1.59 27.91 -5.62
CA SER A 34 -0.76 26.76 -5.99
C SER A 34 0.11 27.06 -7.22
N SER A 35 -0.45 27.73 -8.23
CA SER A 35 0.29 28.19 -9.40
C SER A 35 1.38 29.19 -9.01
N GLU A 36 1.05 30.18 -8.17
CA GLU A 36 2.02 31.16 -7.67
C GLU A 36 3.17 30.50 -6.91
N PHE A 37 2.89 29.49 -6.08
CA PHE A 37 3.93 28.75 -5.37
C PHE A 37 4.86 27.98 -6.33
N ILE A 38 4.28 27.22 -7.28
CA ILE A 38 5.03 26.37 -8.21
C ILE A 38 5.91 27.19 -9.15
N PHE A 39 5.38 28.31 -9.66
CA PHE A 39 6.09 29.21 -10.57
C PHE A 39 6.85 30.33 -9.85
N SER A 40 6.96 30.26 -8.52
CA SER A 40 7.75 31.23 -7.77
C SER A 40 9.25 31.06 -8.05
N ASN A 41 9.99 32.17 -8.05
CA ASN A 41 11.46 32.15 -8.08
C ASN A 41 12.10 31.65 -6.76
N GLN A 42 11.28 31.13 -5.83
CA GLN A 42 11.72 30.70 -4.50
C GLN A 42 12.17 29.24 -4.51
N VAL A 43 13.19 28.94 -5.32
CA VAL A 43 13.72 27.58 -5.54
C VAL A 43 14.04 26.86 -4.23
N SER A 44 14.59 27.57 -3.24
CA SER A 44 14.91 27.00 -1.93
C SER A 44 13.69 26.43 -1.19
N LYS A 45 12.53 27.11 -1.26
CA LYS A 45 11.30 26.61 -0.63
C LYS A 45 10.75 25.39 -1.36
N ILE A 46 10.80 25.39 -2.68
CA ILE A 46 10.36 24.25 -3.50
C ILE A 46 11.22 23.01 -3.18
N VAL A 47 12.54 23.17 -3.14
CA VAL A 47 13.48 22.08 -2.80
C VAL A 47 13.26 21.59 -1.36
N ALA A 48 13.04 22.49 -0.40
CA ALA A 48 12.75 22.12 0.98
C ALA A 48 11.44 21.32 1.09
N SER A 49 10.36 21.78 0.44
CA SER A 49 9.07 21.08 0.40
C SER A 49 9.19 19.71 -0.26
N ALA A 50 9.91 19.58 -1.38
CA ALA A 50 10.15 18.31 -2.04
C ALA A 50 10.93 17.33 -1.13
N THR A 51 11.93 17.84 -0.40
CA THR A 51 12.71 17.04 0.54
C THR A 51 11.84 16.51 1.69
N ILE A 52 11.01 17.38 2.27
CA ILE A 52 10.03 16.98 3.30
C ILE A 52 9.05 15.95 2.75
N PHE A 53 8.55 16.14 1.52
CA PHE A 53 7.62 15.21 0.88
C PHE A 53 8.23 13.80 0.73
N ILE A 54 9.47 13.70 0.27
CA ILE A 54 10.18 12.42 0.11
C ILE A 54 10.29 11.71 1.46
N LEU A 55 10.80 12.40 2.48
CA LEU A 55 11.02 11.84 3.81
C LEU A 55 9.70 11.46 4.50
N ALA A 56 8.72 12.38 4.48
CA ALA A 56 7.42 12.16 5.09
C ALA A 56 6.67 11.00 4.44
N GLY A 57 6.76 10.83 3.13
CA GLY A 57 6.10 9.72 2.45
C GLY A 57 6.67 8.36 2.81
N ILE A 58 7.98 8.26 3.08
CA ILE A 58 8.57 7.02 3.59
C ILE A 58 8.01 6.71 4.98
N ILE A 59 8.02 7.70 5.90
CA ILE A 59 7.54 7.52 7.28
C ILE A 59 6.05 7.17 7.30
N LEU A 60 5.23 7.93 6.59
CA LEU A 60 3.79 7.67 6.50
C LEU A 60 3.50 6.35 5.80
N GLY A 61 4.26 6.00 4.77
CA GLY A 61 4.12 4.72 4.07
C GLY A 61 4.35 3.53 5.00
N GLN A 62 5.37 3.61 5.87
CA GLN A 62 5.59 2.62 6.93
C GLN A 62 4.41 2.53 7.89
N LEU A 63 3.91 3.66 8.38
CA LEU A 63 2.77 3.68 9.30
C LEU A 63 1.51 3.08 8.66
N ILE A 64 1.21 3.45 7.41
CA ILE A 64 0.09 2.89 6.65
C ILE A 64 0.26 1.38 6.47
N HIS A 65 1.49 0.91 6.18
CA HIS A 65 1.77 -0.52 6.10
C HIS A 65 1.48 -1.24 7.42
N GLN A 66 1.89 -0.68 8.56
CA GLN A 66 1.57 -1.24 9.89
C GLN A 66 0.05 -1.27 10.15
N VAL A 67 -0.66 -0.19 9.82
CA VAL A 67 -2.13 -0.13 9.92
C VAL A 67 -2.77 -1.20 9.03
N SER A 68 -2.27 -1.41 7.81
CA SER A 68 -2.79 -2.41 6.88
C SER A 68 -2.63 -3.85 7.41
N ILE A 69 -1.53 -4.13 8.11
CA ILE A 69 -1.30 -5.41 8.79
C ILE A 69 -2.24 -5.55 9.97
N GLY A 70 -2.36 -4.51 10.81
CA GLY A 70 -3.25 -4.51 11.97
C GLY A 70 -4.70 -4.79 11.58
N LEU A 71 -5.24 -4.07 10.60
CA LEU A 71 -6.60 -4.27 10.11
C LEU A 71 -6.79 -5.67 9.51
N GLY A 72 -5.89 -6.09 8.63
CA GLY A 72 -6.00 -7.38 7.94
C GLY A 72 -5.82 -8.59 8.86
N PHE A 73 -4.73 -8.64 9.62
CA PHE A 73 -4.32 -9.83 10.36
C PHE A 73 -4.74 -9.83 11.83
N VAL A 74 -4.77 -8.67 12.48
CA VAL A 74 -5.08 -8.61 13.92
C VAL A 74 -6.59 -8.59 14.15
N ILE A 75 -7.33 -7.83 13.34
CA ILE A 75 -8.76 -7.59 13.57
C ILE A 75 -9.63 -8.54 12.75
N TRP A 76 -9.30 -8.77 11.47
CA TRP A 76 -10.18 -9.51 10.56
C TRP A 76 -9.83 -10.98 10.33
N THR A 77 -8.62 -11.43 10.69
CA THR A 77 -8.18 -12.81 10.43
C THR A 77 -8.25 -13.67 11.70
N GLN A 78 -8.68 -14.93 11.57
CA GLN A 78 -8.55 -15.93 12.63
C GLN A 78 -7.08 -16.31 12.82
N GLN A 79 -6.41 -15.62 13.74
CA GLN A 79 -4.96 -15.73 13.99
C GLN A 79 -4.50 -17.19 14.18
N ALA A 80 -5.23 -17.98 14.96
CA ALA A 80 -4.86 -19.37 15.23
C ALA A 80 -4.83 -20.24 13.96
N LYS A 81 -5.81 -20.07 13.07
CA LYS A 81 -5.86 -20.79 11.80
C LYS A 81 -4.72 -20.34 10.87
N TYR A 82 -4.50 -19.03 10.78
CA TYR A 82 -3.44 -18.46 9.97
C TYR A 82 -2.05 -18.95 10.40
N PHE A 83 -1.71 -18.84 11.69
CA PHE A 83 -0.41 -19.28 12.21
C PHE A 83 -0.19 -20.78 12.04
N ARG A 84 -1.24 -21.59 12.18
CA ARG A 84 -1.14 -23.03 11.93
C ARG A 84 -0.81 -23.32 10.46
N THR A 85 -1.51 -22.67 9.53
CA THR A 85 -1.24 -22.83 8.09
C THR A 85 0.18 -22.36 7.73
N GLU A 86 0.63 -21.22 8.26
CA GLU A 86 1.99 -20.71 8.06
C GLU A 86 3.04 -21.74 8.52
N TYR A 87 2.87 -22.27 9.73
CA TYR A 87 3.78 -23.28 10.28
C TYR A 87 3.80 -24.59 9.46
N GLU A 88 2.64 -25.05 8.99
CA GLU A 88 2.56 -26.24 8.15
C GLU A 88 3.28 -26.06 6.80
N ILE A 89 3.16 -24.87 6.19
CA ILE A 89 3.88 -24.51 4.96
C ILE A 89 5.38 -24.50 5.21
N ASP A 90 5.85 -23.80 6.25
CA ASP A 90 7.27 -23.72 6.59
C ASP A 90 7.87 -25.10 6.84
N ARG A 91 7.15 -25.96 7.58
CA ARG A 91 7.58 -27.33 7.86
C ARG A 91 7.74 -28.15 6.58
N ARG A 92 6.83 -28.00 5.61
CA ARG A 92 6.88 -28.71 4.32
C ARG A 92 8.02 -28.18 3.44
N ILE A 93 8.20 -26.86 3.40
CA ILE A 93 9.29 -26.20 2.67
C ILE A 93 10.66 -26.67 3.18
N ILE A 94 10.86 -26.74 4.50
CA ILE A 94 12.15 -27.14 5.09
C ILE A 94 12.52 -28.59 4.75
N LYS A 95 11.53 -29.48 4.60
CA LYS A 95 11.74 -30.91 4.38
C LYS A 95 12.02 -31.30 2.93
N ASN A 96 11.79 -30.41 1.98
CA ASN A 96 11.90 -30.71 0.55
C ASN A 96 13.19 -30.11 -0.04
N ASP A 97 13.85 -30.87 -0.92
CA ASP A 97 15.10 -30.48 -1.56
C ASP A 97 14.99 -29.20 -2.40
N ARG A 98 13.80 -28.91 -2.94
CA ARG A 98 13.45 -27.67 -3.66
C ARG A 98 12.91 -26.56 -2.76
N GLY A 99 12.93 -26.77 -1.44
CA GLY A 99 12.37 -25.85 -0.44
C GLY A 99 12.83 -24.40 -0.59
N LYS A 100 14.12 -24.16 -0.87
CA LYS A 100 14.67 -22.81 -1.06
C LYS A 100 14.00 -22.04 -2.21
N GLU A 101 13.71 -22.72 -3.32
CA GLU A 101 13.06 -22.08 -4.47
C GLU A 101 11.59 -21.77 -4.16
N ILE A 102 10.90 -22.71 -3.51
CA ILE A 102 9.51 -22.56 -3.10
C ILE A 102 9.37 -21.41 -2.09
N GLN A 103 10.28 -21.33 -1.10
CA GLN A 103 10.33 -20.24 -0.13
C GLN A 103 10.53 -18.88 -0.81
N ARG A 104 11.38 -18.81 -1.84
CA ARG A 104 11.60 -17.58 -2.61
C ARG A 104 10.32 -17.13 -3.31
N ILE A 105 9.62 -18.05 -3.98
CA ILE A 105 8.36 -17.75 -4.69
C ILE A 105 7.26 -17.36 -3.69
N TYR A 106 7.15 -18.09 -2.58
CA TYR A 106 6.21 -17.81 -1.49
C TYR A 106 6.41 -16.39 -0.94
N SER A 107 7.65 -16.08 -0.52
CA SER A 107 8.01 -14.77 0.05
C SER A 107 7.76 -13.62 -0.93
N TYR A 108 8.04 -13.86 -2.22
CA TYR A 108 7.78 -12.88 -3.27
C TYR A 108 6.27 -12.60 -3.43
N ARG A 109 5.44 -13.64 -3.51
CA ARG A 109 3.98 -13.52 -3.67
C ARG A 109 3.35 -12.87 -2.44
N LEU A 110 3.73 -13.30 -1.24
CA LEU A 110 3.27 -12.74 0.02
C LEU A 110 3.68 -11.25 0.15
N GLY A 111 4.92 -10.93 -0.21
CA GLY A 111 5.41 -9.56 -0.21
C GLY A 111 4.64 -8.64 -1.17
N ASN A 112 4.26 -9.13 -2.34
CA ASN A 112 3.42 -8.36 -3.28
C ASN A 112 2.00 -8.17 -2.74
N LEU A 113 1.41 -9.21 -2.14
CA LEU A 113 0.10 -9.12 -1.51
C LEU A 113 0.07 -8.04 -0.41
N HIS A 114 1.09 -8.00 0.45
CA HIS A 114 1.21 -6.98 1.49
C HIS A 114 1.41 -5.57 0.92
N ALA A 115 2.22 -5.42 -0.12
CA ALA A 115 2.44 -4.13 -0.77
C ALA A 115 1.14 -3.57 -1.37
N VAL A 116 0.38 -4.40 -2.09
CA VAL A 116 -0.89 -3.99 -2.70
C VAL A 116 -1.94 -3.71 -1.62
N ARG A 117 -1.98 -4.49 -0.53
CA ARG A 117 -2.86 -4.21 0.60
C ARG A 117 -2.54 -2.87 1.27
N ALA A 118 -1.26 -2.55 1.49
CA ALA A 118 -0.87 -1.27 2.06
C ALA A 118 -1.28 -0.10 1.16
N LEU A 119 -1.16 -0.25 -0.16
CA LEU A 119 -1.65 0.74 -1.12
C LEU A 119 -3.18 0.88 -1.08
N LEU A 120 -3.91 -0.22 -0.97
CA LEU A 120 -5.37 -0.20 -0.81
C LEU A 120 -5.78 0.54 0.48
N THR A 121 -5.11 0.25 1.60
CA THR A 121 -5.31 0.96 2.87
C THR A 121 -4.98 2.45 2.73
N SER A 122 -3.90 2.80 2.03
CA SER A 122 -3.60 4.21 1.72
C SER A 122 -4.74 4.89 0.98
N LEU A 123 -5.26 4.29 -0.10
CA LEU A 123 -6.34 4.88 -0.88
C LEU A 123 -7.64 4.99 -0.09
N ALA A 124 -7.95 4.01 0.77
CA ALA A 124 -9.08 4.11 1.70
C ALA A 124 -8.91 5.31 2.66
N LEU A 125 -7.75 5.44 3.30
CA LEU A 125 -7.43 6.56 4.19
C LEU A 125 -7.47 7.90 3.45
N THR A 126 -6.97 7.94 2.21
CA THR A 126 -7.03 9.12 1.34
C THR A 126 -8.48 9.51 1.08
N LEU A 127 -9.33 8.58 0.63
CA LEU A 127 -10.74 8.85 0.37
C LEU A 127 -11.44 9.39 1.62
N THR A 128 -11.25 8.74 2.77
CA THR A 128 -11.79 9.22 4.05
C THR A 128 -11.29 10.63 4.37
N THR A 129 -9.99 10.87 4.23
CA THR A 129 -9.39 12.18 4.55
C THR A 129 -9.94 13.28 3.65
N VAL A 130 -10.00 13.05 2.32
CA VAL A 130 -10.50 14.03 1.36
C VAL A 130 -12.00 14.30 1.57
N ILE A 131 -12.80 13.28 1.89
CA ILE A 131 -14.23 13.47 2.24
C ILE A 131 -14.37 14.33 3.49
N VAL A 132 -13.58 14.05 4.55
CA VAL A 132 -13.59 14.83 5.78
C VAL A 132 -13.16 16.28 5.52
N LEU A 133 -12.10 16.50 4.74
CA LEU A 133 -11.64 17.85 4.37
C LEU A 133 -12.69 18.61 3.54
N ALA A 134 -13.32 17.96 2.57
CA ALA A 134 -14.37 18.54 1.76
C ALA A 134 -15.58 18.97 2.60
N TYR A 135 -15.90 18.21 3.66
CA TYR A 135 -16.98 18.53 4.59
C TYR A 135 -16.60 19.63 5.59
N MET A 136 -15.36 19.62 6.10
CA MET A 136 -14.91 20.55 7.14
C MET A 136 -14.49 21.93 6.63
N ILE A 137 -13.92 21.99 5.42
CA ILE A 137 -13.34 23.22 4.87
C ILE A 137 -14.28 23.78 3.81
N GLU A 138 -14.31 23.14 2.64
CA GLU A 138 -15.14 23.57 1.52
C GLU A 138 -15.24 22.44 0.49
N TYR A 139 -16.41 22.37 -0.15
CA TYR A 139 -16.69 21.48 -1.26
C TYR A 139 -16.70 22.25 -2.58
N SER A 140 -16.12 21.66 -3.63
CA SER A 140 -16.16 22.19 -4.99
C SER A 140 -16.36 21.07 -6.01
N THR A 141 -16.80 21.43 -7.22
CA THR A 141 -16.93 20.48 -8.34
C THR A 141 -15.60 19.82 -8.69
N ALA A 142 -14.49 20.56 -8.56
CA ALA A 142 -13.17 20.04 -8.82
C ALA A 142 -12.72 19.04 -7.73
N ILE A 143 -13.10 19.26 -6.46
CA ILE A 143 -12.92 18.28 -5.37
C ILE A 143 -13.75 17.02 -5.63
N LEU A 144 -14.95 17.12 -6.18
CA LEU A 144 -15.74 15.95 -6.59
C LEU A 144 -15.03 15.15 -7.68
N VAL A 145 -14.47 15.81 -8.69
CA VAL A 145 -13.69 15.13 -9.75
C VAL A 145 -12.48 14.41 -9.14
N LEU A 146 -11.77 15.05 -8.21
CA LEU A 146 -10.67 14.41 -7.47
C LEU A 146 -11.15 13.16 -6.71
N LEU A 147 -12.28 13.22 -6.00
CA LEU A 147 -12.86 12.08 -5.30
C LEU A 147 -13.23 10.93 -6.25
N ILE A 148 -13.79 11.23 -7.42
CA ILE A 148 -14.11 10.22 -8.45
C ILE A 148 -12.82 9.54 -8.94
N ILE A 149 -11.77 10.31 -9.24
CA ILE A 149 -10.46 9.77 -9.67
C ILE A 149 -9.88 8.86 -8.59
N LEU A 150 -9.87 9.31 -7.33
CA LEU A 150 -9.37 8.53 -6.20
C LEU A 150 -10.18 7.24 -6.00
N PHE A 151 -11.50 7.30 -6.18
CA PHE A 151 -12.37 6.13 -6.09
C PHE A 151 -12.11 5.12 -7.21
N VAL A 152 -11.93 5.58 -8.45
CA VAL A 152 -11.55 4.71 -9.58
C VAL A 152 -10.21 4.03 -9.30
N LEU A 153 -9.21 4.77 -8.82
CA LEU A 153 -7.91 4.21 -8.43
C LEU A 153 -8.07 3.17 -7.30
N PHE A 154 -8.90 3.46 -6.31
CA PHE A 154 -9.21 2.52 -5.23
C PHE A 154 -9.80 1.21 -5.78
N VAL A 155 -10.77 1.28 -6.70
CA VAL A 155 -11.37 0.10 -7.32
C VAL A 155 -10.34 -0.71 -8.13
N ILE A 156 -9.49 -0.04 -8.92
CA ILE A 156 -8.41 -0.71 -9.68
C ILE A 156 -7.47 -1.46 -8.74
N VAL A 157 -7.01 -0.81 -7.67
CA VAL A 157 -6.11 -1.42 -6.69
C VAL A 157 -6.80 -2.55 -5.92
N PHE A 158 -8.10 -2.43 -5.65
CA PHE A 158 -8.89 -3.49 -5.03
C PHE A 158 -8.98 -4.74 -5.92
N ILE A 159 -9.23 -4.58 -7.22
CA ILE A 159 -9.22 -5.69 -8.18
C ILE A 159 -7.83 -6.35 -8.22
N ASN A 160 -6.76 -5.55 -8.25
CA ASN A 160 -5.39 -6.07 -8.20
C ASN A 160 -5.13 -6.85 -6.90
N TYR A 161 -5.62 -6.35 -5.76
CA TYR A 161 -5.52 -7.06 -4.48
C TYR A 161 -6.18 -8.44 -4.55
N LEU A 162 -7.40 -8.53 -5.08
CA LEU A 162 -8.10 -9.81 -5.25
C LEU A 162 -7.32 -10.77 -6.16
N TYR A 163 -6.76 -10.28 -7.26
CA TYR A 163 -5.92 -11.09 -8.14
C TYR A 163 -4.70 -11.66 -7.39
N PHE A 164 -3.93 -10.82 -6.69
CA PHE A 164 -2.75 -11.28 -5.95
C PHE A 164 -3.11 -12.22 -4.81
N TYR A 165 -4.23 -11.98 -4.13
CA TYR A 165 -4.74 -12.83 -3.06
C TYR A 165 -5.09 -14.22 -3.60
N ASN A 166 -5.90 -14.30 -4.65
CA ASN A 166 -6.31 -15.57 -5.25
C ASN A 166 -5.11 -16.36 -5.80
N ASN A 167 -4.16 -15.67 -6.44
CA ASN A 167 -2.95 -16.27 -6.96
C ASN A 167 -2.01 -16.78 -5.84
N PHE A 168 -1.98 -16.11 -4.68
CA PHE A 168 -1.25 -16.57 -3.50
C PHE A 168 -1.90 -17.81 -2.88
N ILE A 169 -3.22 -17.79 -2.69
CA ILE A 169 -3.97 -18.94 -2.13
C ILE A 169 -3.86 -20.17 -3.04
N TYR A 170 -3.98 -19.99 -4.36
CA TYR A 170 -3.78 -21.08 -5.32
C TYR A 170 -2.40 -21.72 -5.18
N PHE A 171 -1.35 -20.91 -5.08
CA PHE A 171 0.01 -21.39 -4.88
C PHE A 171 0.18 -22.14 -3.54
N VAL A 172 -0.35 -21.59 -2.45
CA VAL A 172 -0.31 -22.23 -1.13
C VAL A 172 -1.03 -23.57 -1.13
N ASN A 173 -2.24 -23.65 -1.72
CA ASN A 173 -3.00 -24.88 -1.78
C ASN A 173 -2.27 -25.97 -2.57
N ASN A 174 -1.62 -25.62 -3.68
CA ASN A 174 -0.84 -26.59 -4.45
C ASN A 174 0.36 -27.13 -3.67
N ILE A 175 1.05 -26.29 -2.89
CA ILE A 175 2.12 -26.76 -1.96
C ILE A 175 1.52 -27.71 -0.91
N LEU A 176 0.32 -27.46 -0.41
CA LEU A 176 -0.30 -28.36 0.57
C LEU A 176 -0.75 -29.69 -0.07
N ILE A 177 -1.09 -29.72 -1.35
CA ILE A 177 -1.51 -30.96 -2.05
C ILE A 177 -0.30 -31.77 -2.53
N GLU A 178 0.66 -31.13 -3.21
CA GLU A 178 1.81 -31.80 -3.84
C GLU A 178 2.69 -32.51 -2.80
N PHE A 179 2.78 -31.96 -1.60
CA PHE A 179 3.53 -32.51 -0.47
C PHE A 179 2.74 -33.49 0.40
N GLU A 180 1.46 -33.74 0.09
CA GLU A 180 0.69 -34.86 0.66
C GLU A 180 0.83 -36.14 -0.17
N SER A 181 1.28 -36.02 -1.43
CA SER A 181 1.48 -37.14 -2.36
C SER A 181 2.92 -37.67 -2.43
N GLU A 182 3.86 -37.05 -1.72
CA GLU A 182 5.26 -37.51 -1.52
C GLU A 182 5.44 -38.15 -0.14
#